data_AF-A0A7S4QE13-F1
#
_entry.id   AF-A0A7S4QE13-F1
#
_cell.length_a   1.000
_cell.length_b   1.000
_cell.length_c   1.000
_cell.angle_alpha   90.00
_cell.angle_beta   90.00
_cell.angle_gamma   90.00
#
_symmetry.space_group_name_H-M   'P 1'
#
loop_
_entity.id
_entity.type
_entity.pdbx_description
1 polymer ?
#
loop_
_entity_poly.entity_id
_entity_poly.type
_entity_poly.pdbx_seq_one_letter_code
_entity_poly.pdbx_strand_id
1 'polypeptide(L)'
;EEKIPADKGEEKIPADKGEEKIPADEEETSTKDTSLGSEEEELKIVVATSSEEDKYKSDLSVDNLKPFDKVQEIFPNSLSNADLATFITSTLSAKGYDDGKTLVATSLCCDEVNRPLEEELSNLYDTNFNMGGLAGFPFGGATSFGAMAAHIPDGGSCLVVYGPHVGVDSTGAVGTVERRGRANGGSCCGSAVAASGYVGSVFKGDAEKAALPEDALDAQQYFVGSMLMPYAERLDAAEEKMKELPYALYDAQTELMGRIVEKSGGAVADGTTAVLGGIQINTPPGYSDYFLPLSFKLHDNEGKEVEDIMWA
;
A
#
# COMPACT_ATOMS: atom_id res chain seq x y z
N GLU A 1 7.62 -19.74 -52.66
CA GLU A 1 8.74 -18.87 -53.09
C GLU A 1 8.16 -17.59 -53.65
N GLU A 2 8.18 -16.50 -52.89
CA GLU A 2 8.03 -15.17 -53.47
C GLU A 2 8.78 -14.17 -52.58
N LYS A 3 9.67 -13.41 -53.22
CA LYS A 3 10.76 -12.65 -52.61
C LYS A 3 10.27 -11.27 -52.17
N ILE A 4 10.61 -10.88 -50.95
CA ILE A 4 10.58 -9.50 -50.45
C ILE A 4 11.90 -8.82 -50.85
N PRO A 5 11.91 -7.66 -51.51
CA PRO A 5 13.11 -6.85 -51.62
C PRO A 5 13.24 -5.92 -50.41
N ALA A 6 14.42 -5.94 -49.81
CA ALA A 6 14.89 -4.97 -48.83
C ALA A 6 15.19 -3.65 -49.53
N ASP A 7 14.74 -2.53 -48.94
CA ASP A 7 15.27 -1.21 -49.26
C ASP A 7 15.81 -0.55 -47.98
N LYS A 8 17.04 -0.06 -48.10
CA LYS A 8 17.82 0.61 -47.06
C LYS A 8 17.75 2.11 -47.35
N GLY A 9 16.98 2.83 -46.56
CA GLY A 9 17.01 4.30 -46.50
C GLY A 9 17.63 4.76 -45.19
N GLU A 10 18.90 5.15 -45.23
CA GLU A 10 19.56 5.91 -44.17
C GLU A 10 19.01 7.34 -44.17
N GLU A 11 18.28 7.75 -43.13
CA GLU A 11 17.87 9.13 -42.94
C GLU A 11 18.79 9.81 -41.92
N LYS A 12 19.55 10.79 -42.42
CA LYS A 12 20.52 11.59 -41.67
C LYS A 12 19.79 12.63 -40.82
N ILE A 13 20.01 12.59 -39.50
CA ILE A 13 19.64 13.63 -38.55
C ILE A 13 20.66 14.79 -38.67
N PRO A 14 20.27 16.04 -38.95
CA PRO A 14 21.17 17.17 -38.84
C PRO A 14 21.35 17.59 -37.38
N ALA A 15 22.60 17.72 -36.95
CA ALA A 15 22.99 18.31 -35.69
C ALA A 15 22.75 19.84 -35.71
N ASP A 16 21.91 20.33 -34.80
CA ASP A 16 21.80 21.76 -34.54
C ASP A 16 22.72 22.15 -33.38
N LYS A 17 23.52 23.19 -33.62
CA LYS A 17 24.45 23.80 -32.67
C LYS A 17 23.84 25.13 -32.25
N GLY A 18 23.30 25.18 -31.04
CA GLY A 18 22.89 26.41 -30.38
C GLY A 18 23.41 26.43 -28.95
N GLU A 19 24.62 26.95 -28.75
CA GLU A 19 25.10 27.35 -27.43
C GLU A 19 24.42 28.67 -27.05
N GLU A 20 23.43 28.63 -26.15
CA GLU A 20 22.85 29.84 -25.57
C GLU A 20 23.46 30.07 -24.17
N LYS A 21 24.33 31.09 -24.10
CA LYS A 21 24.97 31.56 -22.87
C LYS A 21 23.96 32.34 -22.02
N ILE A 22 23.70 31.84 -20.82
CA ILE A 22 22.97 32.56 -19.77
C ILE A 22 23.96 33.56 -19.11
N PRO A 23 23.72 34.88 -19.10
CA PRO A 23 24.54 35.82 -18.35
C PRO A 23 24.20 35.74 -16.85
N ALA A 24 25.25 35.79 -16.03
CA ALA A 24 25.14 35.95 -14.58
C ALA A 24 24.81 37.42 -14.25
N ASP A 25 23.70 37.66 -13.55
CA ASP A 25 23.36 38.98 -13.04
C ASP A 25 24.07 39.23 -11.70
N GLU A 26 24.76 40.36 -11.64
CA GLU A 26 25.47 40.91 -10.49
C GLU A 26 24.46 41.48 -9.47
N GLU A 27 24.62 41.12 -8.21
CA GLU A 27 23.81 41.60 -7.09
C GLU A 27 24.25 43.04 -6.70
N GLU A 28 23.58 44.06 -7.23
CA GLU A 28 23.74 45.45 -6.79
C GLU A 28 22.72 45.77 -5.68
N THR A 29 23.22 45.95 -4.46
CA THR A 29 22.42 46.31 -3.29
C THR A 29 22.12 47.82 -3.28
N SER A 30 20.89 48.19 -3.62
CA SER A 30 20.36 49.55 -3.49
C SER A 30 19.26 49.59 -2.43
N THR A 31 19.59 50.11 -1.26
CA THR A 31 18.64 50.39 -0.17
C THR A 31 17.62 51.46 -0.59
N LYS A 32 16.34 51.08 -0.62
CA LYS A 32 15.22 52.03 -0.53
C LYS A 32 14.23 51.60 0.54
N ASP A 33 14.17 52.47 1.53
CA ASP A 33 13.31 52.49 2.69
C ASP A 33 11.86 52.76 2.26
N THR A 34 10.96 51.81 2.48
CA THR A 34 9.51 52.05 2.49
C THR A 34 8.87 51.21 3.59
N SER A 35 8.53 51.88 4.69
CA SER A 35 7.79 51.32 5.81
C SER A 35 6.38 50.86 5.41
N LEU A 36 6.11 49.57 5.53
CA LEU A 36 4.77 49.00 5.60
C LEU A 36 4.77 48.06 6.80
N GLY A 37 3.93 48.35 7.79
CA GLY A 37 3.81 47.54 8.99
C GLY A 37 3.29 46.14 8.66
N SER A 38 4.10 45.14 8.96
CA SER A 38 3.72 43.73 8.99
C SER A 38 3.80 43.25 10.43
N GLU A 39 2.67 42.81 10.98
CA GLU A 39 2.67 41.88 12.11
C GLU A 39 3.28 40.57 11.59
N GLU A 40 4.57 40.36 11.84
CA GLU A 40 5.22 39.08 11.63
C GLU A 40 4.72 38.13 12.71
N GLU A 41 3.79 37.25 12.34
CA GLU A 41 3.47 36.07 13.13
C GLU A 41 4.66 35.11 13.02
N GLU A 42 5.55 35.17 14.01
CA GLU A 42 6.76 34.34 14.10
C GLU A 42 6.36 32.86 14.03
N LEU A 43 6.65 32.21 12.90
CA LEU A 43 6.44 30.78 12.73
C LEU A 43 7.43 30.03 13.64
N LYS A 44 7.02 29.74 14.87
CA LYS A 44 7.81 28.96 15.81
C LYS A 44 7.90 27.51 15.33
N ILE A 45 8.99 27.19 14.63
CA ILE A 45 9.39 25.80 14.39
C ILE A 45 9.83 25.24 15.74
N VAL A 46 8.92 24.53 16.42
CA VAL A 46 9.26 23.75 17.61
C VAL A 46 9.96 22.49 17.13
N VAL A 47 11.30 22.49 17.20
CA VAL A 47 12.10 21.27 17.02
C VAL A 47 11.96 20.47 18.30
N ALA A 48 11.39 19.26 18.20
CA ALA A 48 11.32 18.34 19.34
C ALA A 48 12.73 18.07 19.88
N THR A 49 12.88 18.09 21.20
CA THR A 49 14.17 17.75 21.81
C THR A 49 14.46 16.27 21.60
N SER A 50 15.74 15.87 21.53
CA SER A 50 16.11 14.46 21.36
C SER A 50 15.45 13.56 22.41
N SER A 51 15.27 14.04 23.64
CA SER A 51 14.56 13.33 24.71
C SER A 51 13.07 13.13 24.46
N GLU A 52 12.40 14.07 23.79
CA GLU A 52 10.98 13.94 23.45
C GLU A 52 10.78 13.02 22.25
N GLU A 53 11.69 13.06 21.27
CA GLU A 53 11.70 12.10 20.17
C GLU A 53 12.00 10.68 20.65
N ASP A 54 12.97 10.51 21.56
CA ASP A 54 13.34 9.21 22.12
C ASP A 54 12.19 8.63 22.95
N LYS A 55 11.51 9.48 23.73
CA LYS A 55 10.30 9.06 24.48
C LYS A 55 9.14 8.72 23.55
N TYR A 56 8.91 9.52 22.50
CA TYR A 56 7.86 9.23 21.53
C TYR A 56 8.13 7.90 20.80
N LYS A 57 9.39 7.64 20.43
CA LYS A 57 9.80 6.36 19.86
C LYS A 57 9.64 5.20 20.84
N SER A 58 9.97 5.40 22.12
CA SER A 58 9.77 4.36 23.14
C SER A 58 8.29 4.07 23.40
N ASP A 59 7.43 5.10 23.41
CA ASP A 59 5.99 4.94 23.62
C ASP A 59 5.31 4.25 22.42
N LEU A 60 5.94 4.32 21.23
CA LEU A 60 5.51 3.63 20.02
C LEU A 60 6.18 2.25 19.81
N SER A 61 7.09 1.83 20.69
CA SER A 61 7.66 0.50 20.58
C SER A 61 6.57 -0.55 20.77
N VAL A 62 6.61 -1.64 19.99
CA VAL A 62 5.61 -2.71 20.00
C VAL A 62 5.30 -3.22 21.42
N ASP A 63 6.32 -3.30 22.29
CA ASP A 63 6.19 -3.72 23.70
C ASP A 63 5.31 -2.82 24.59
N ASN A 64 5.03 -1.58 24.16
CA ASN A 64 4.30 -0.58 24.92
C ASN A 64 2.91 -0.24 24.34
N LEU A 65 2.53 -0.88 23.23
CA LEU A 65 1.26 -0.61 22.56
C LEU A 65 0.09 -1.19 23.35
N LYS A 66 -0.97 -0.40 23.47
CA LYS A 66 -2.20 -0.80 24.17
C LYS A 66 -3.20 -1.44 23.21
N PRO A 67 -3.99 -2.42 23.66
CA PRO A 67 -5.15 -2.87 22.90
C PRO A 67 -6.12 -1.71 22.63
N PHE A 68 -6.80 -1.75 21.49
CA PHE A 68 -7.82 -0.76 21.12
C PHE A 68 -9.17 -1.44 20.89
N ASP A 69 -9.92 -1.65 21.98
CA ASP A 69 -11.16 -2.44 21.99
C ASP A 69 -12.19 -2.03 20.94
N LYS A 70 -12.25 -0.73 20.56
CA LYS A 70 -13.15 -0.23 19.51
C LYS A 70 -12.95 -0.93 18.17
N VAL A 71 -11.73 -1.35 17.85
CA VAL A 71 -11.45 -2.08 16.61
C VAL A 71 -12.20 -3.40 16.56
N GLN A 72 -12.31 -4.10 17.69
CA GLN A 72 -13.05 -5.36 17.77
C GLN A 72 -14.56 -5.17 17.62
N GLU A 73 -15.10 -4.04 18.08
CA GLU A 73 -16.52 -3.69 17.90
C GLU A 73 -16.83 -3.37 16.42
N ILE A 74 -15.93 -2.65 15.75
CA ILE A 74 -16.12 -2.21 14.36
C ILE A 74 -15.79 -3.35 13.38
N PHE A 75 -14.65 -4.01 13.58
CA PHE A 75 -14.08 -5.08 12.75
C PHE A 75 -13.86 -6.33 13.61
N PRO A 76 -14.94 -7.09 13.90
CA PRO A 76 -14.84 -8.29 14.73
C PRO A 76 -13.93 -9.34 14.09
N ASN A 77 -13.22 -10.10 14.94
CA ASN A 77 -12.21 -11.11 14.57
C ASN A 77 -10.92 -10.54 13.96
N SER A 78 -10.71 -9.22 14.04
CA SER A 78 -9.40 -8.66 13.76
C SER A 78 -8.39 -9.12 14.81
N LEU A 79 -7.14 -9.30 14.38
CA LEU A 79 -6.02 -9.67 15.22
C LEU A 79 -5.15 -8.44 15.41
N SER A 80 -4.59 -8.22 16.60
CA SER A 80 -3.50 -7.26 16.73
C SER A 80 -2.32 -7.70 15.85
N ASN A 81 -1.40 -6.80 15.47
CA ASN A 81 -0.23 -7.22 14.69
C ASN A 81 0.57 -8.35 15.36
N ALA A 82 0.68 -8.34 16.69
CA ALA A 82 1.36 -9.39 17.45
C ALA A 82 0.58 -10.73 17.44
N ASP A 83 -0.74 -10.68 17.54
CA ASP A 83 -1.57 -11.88 17.43
C ASP A 83 -1.56 -12.42 15.99
N LEU A 84 -1.51 -11.54 14.99
CA LEU A 84 -1.36 -11.89 13.58
C LEU A 84 -0.02 -12.58 13.33
N ALA A 85 1.08 -12.05 13.86
CA ALA A 85 2.40 -12.65 13.80
C ALA A 85 2.39 -14.08 14.38
N THR A 86 1.77 -14.25 15.55
CA THR A 86 1.60 -15.56 16.18
C THR A 86 0.76 -16.50 15.33
N PHE A 87 -0.33 -15.99 14.73
CA PHE A 87 -1.19 -16.75 13.83
C PHE A 87 -0.45 -17.22 12.59
N ILE A 88 0.24 -16.31 11.88
CA ILE A 88 1.03 -16.61 10.67
C ILE A 88 2.07 -17.69 10.98
N THR A 89 2.91 -17.47 12.00
CA THR A 89 4.01 -18.38 12.33
C THR A 89 3.50 -19.77 12.69
N SER A 90 2.44 -19.85 13.50
CA SER A 90 1.84 -21.13 13.92
C SER A 90 1.25 -21.89 12.74
N THR A 91 0.45 -21.22 11.90
CA THR A 91 -0.19 -21.83 10.73
C THR A 91 0.84 -22.27 9.69
N LEU A 92 1.84 -21.43 9.38
CA LEU A 92 2.86 -21.76 8.37
C LEU A 92 3.82 -22.85 8.85
N SER A 93 4.22 -22.85 10.12
CA SER A 93 5.03 -23.92 10.71
C SER A 93 4.33 -25.28 10.59
N ALA A 94 3.01 -25.33 10.80
CA ALA A 94 2.21 -26.55 10.62
C ALA A 94 2.18 -27.03 9.15
N LYS A 95 2.47 -26.14 8.19
CA LYS A 95 2.61 -26.44 6.75
C LYS A 95 4.05 -26.66 6.31
N GLY A 96 5.01 -26.68 7.25
CA GLY A 96 6.42 -26.97 6.97
C GLY A 96 7.21 -25.78 6.43
N TYR A 97 6.70 -24.56 6.60
CA TYR A 97 7.48 -23.35 6.34
C TYR A 97 8.55 -23.21 7.43
N ASP A 98 9.71 -22.74 7.01
CA ASP A 98 10.87 -22.48 7.86
C ASP A 98 11.18 -20.99 7.81
N ASP A 99 11.31 -20.35 8.98
CA ASP A 99 11.49 -18.90 9.07
C ASP A 99 12.77 -18.43 8.35
N GLY A 100 13.83 -19.23 8.36
CA GLY A 100 15.09 -18.94 7.66
C GLY A 100 15.06 -19.21 6.16
N LYS A 101 13.96 -19.75 5.63
CA LYS A 101 13.76 -20.06 4.21
C LYS A 101 12.45 -19.52 3.63
N THR A 102 11.73 -18.71 4.39
CA THR A 102 10.49 -18.10 3.95
C THR A 102 10.79 -16.67 3.54
N LEU A 103 10.53 -16.32 2.28
CA LEU A 103 10.55 -14.93 1.85
C LEU A 103 9.13 -14.34 2.00
N VAL A 104 9.02 -13.24 2.74
CA VAL A 104 7.76 -12.49 2.81
C VAL A 104 7.70 -11.46 1.70
N ALA A 105 6.54 -11.39 1.05
CA ALA A 105 6.18 -10.33 0.13
C ALA A 105 4.92 -9.63 0.63
N THR A 106 4.89 -8.30 0.53
CA THR A 106 3.73 -7.51 0.95
C THR A 106 3.11 -6.76 -0.21
N SER A 107 1.78 -6.61 -0.20
CA SER A 107 1.07 -5.68 -1.07
C SER A 107 0.15 -4.83 -0.22
N LEU A 108 0.72 -3.76 0.33
CA LEU A 108 0.08 -2.79 1.22
C LEU A 108 0.15 -1.38 0.63
N CYS A 109 -0.65 -0.46 1.17
CA CYS A 109 -0.70 0.91 0.67
C CYS A 109 0.59 1.68 1.00
N CYS A 110 0.99 2.59 0.11
CA CYS A 110 2.15 3.48 0.29
C CYS A 110 2.08 4.38 1.52
N ASP A 111 0.89 4.54 2.12
CA ASP A 111 0.64 5.33 3.32
C ASP A 111 1.55 4.88 4.48
N GLU A 112 2.22 5.81 5.16
CA GLU A 112 3.25 5.53 6.17
C GLU A 112 2.72 4.76 7.38
N VAL A 113 1.43 4.87 7.66
CA VAL A 113 0.76 4.16 8.77
C VAL A 113 0.75 2.64 8.60
N ASN A 114 1.08 2.13 7.41
CA ASN A 114 1.09 0.68 7.16
C ASN A 114 2.43 0.01 7.47
N ARG A 115 3.50 0.81 7.65
CA ARG A 115 4.86 0.31 7.90
C ARG A 115 4.99 -0.58 9.15
N PRO A 116 4.26 -0.36 10.26
CA PRO A 116 4.37 -1.23 11.44
C PRO A 116 4.09 -2.71 11.17
N LEU A 117 3.16 -3.04 10.26
CA LEU A 117 2.91 -4.44 9.88
C LEU A 117 4.09 -5.02 9.09
N GLU A 118 4.68 -4.24 8.19
CA GLU A 118 5.87 -4.66 7.44
C GLU A 118 7.08 -4.87 8.38
N GLU A 119 7.24 -4.02 9.39
CA GLU A 119 8.28 -4.17 10.41
C GLU A 119 8.08 -5.45 11.24
N GLU A 120 6.85 -5.72 11.68
CA GLU A 120 6.51 -6.95 12.40
C GLU A 120 6.84 -8.20 11.56
N LEU A 121 6.46 -8.21 10.28
CA LEU A 121 6.78 -9.32 9.36
C LEU A 121 8.29 -9.45 9.11
N SER A 122 9.01 -8.33 9.02
CA SER A 122 10.47 -8.35 8.83
C SER A 122 11.20 -8.91 10.05
N ASN A 123 10.68 -8.66 11.25
CA ASN A 123 11.21 -9.23 12.50
C ASN A 123 11.05 -10.76 12.57
N LEU A 124 10.06 -11.32 11.86
CA LEU A 124 9.83 -12.76 11.78
C LEU A 124 10.67 -13.45 10.70
N TYR A 125 10.72 -12.87 9.49
CA TYR A 125 11.14 -13.58 8.26
C TYR A 125 12.23 -12.87 7.45
N ASP A 126 12.87 -11.82 7.99
CA ASP A 126 13.76 -10.89 7.26
C ASP A 126 13.01 -9.95 6.30
N THR A 127 13.75 -9.06 5.65
CA THR A 127 13.28 -7.94 4.86
C THR A 127 12.26 -8.34 3.80
N ASN A 128 11.10 -7.69 3.83
CA ASN A 128 10.01 -7.95 2.88
C ASN A 128 10.35 -7.56 1.42
N PHE A 129 9.76 -8.28 0.47
CA PHE A 129 9.59 -7.83 -0.91
C PHE A 129 8.30 -7.03 -1.08
N ASN A 130 8.38 -5.74 -1.44
CA ASN A 130 7.18 -4.89 -1.56
C ASN A 130 6.62 -4.87 -3.00
N MET A 131 5.39 -5.39 -3.19
CA MET A 131 4.67 -5.45 -4.47
C MET A 131 3.49 -4.47 -4.59
N GLY A 132 3.19 -3.76 -3.49
CA GLY A 132 2.02 -2.90 -3.35
C GLY A 132 2.10 -1.57 -4.10
N GLY A 133 1.19 -0.67 -3.73
CA GLY A 133 1.06 0.67 -4.30
C GLY A 133 -0.18 1.37 -3.74
N LEU A 134 -0.73 2.38 -4.43
CA LEU A 134 -1.89 3.12 -3.93
C LEU A 134 -3.06 2.19 -3.55
N ALA A 135 -3.65 2.45 -2.39
CA ALA A 135 -4.70 1.65 -1.73
C ALA A 135 -4.34 0.19 -1.41
N GLY A 136 -3.11 -0.28 -1.66
CA GLY A 136 -2.67 -1.64 -1.39
C GLY A 136 -2.80 -2.61 -2.56
N PHE A 137 -3.17 -2.13 -3.75
CA PHE A 137 -3.19 -2.97 -4.94
C PHE A 137 -1.79 -3.48 -5.31
N PRO A 138 -1.64 -4.73 -5.77
CA PRO A 138 -0.37 -5.32 -6.16
C PRO A 138 0.09 -4.81 -7.54
N PHE A 139 0.35 -3.50 -7.65
CA PHE A 139 0.71 -2.85 -8.90
C PHE A 139 2.07 -3.29 -9.46
N GLY A 140 2.93 -3.92 -8.66
CA GLY A 140 4.12 -4.61 -9.18
C GLY A 140 3.76 -5.73 -10.18
N GLY A 141 2.58 -6.33 -10.05
CA GLY A 141 2.03 -7.29 -11.00
C GLY A 141 2.83 -8.58 -11.13
N ALA A 142 2.58 -9.29 -12.24
CA ALA A 142 3.20 -10.58 -12.56
C ALA A 142 4.73 -10.54 -12.62
N THR A 143 5.31 -9.43 -13.10
CA THR A 143 6.77 -9.26 -13.17
C THR A 143 7.38 -9.12 -11.78
N SER A 144 6.77 -8.33 -10.90
CA SER A 144 7.22 -8.20 -9.51
C SER A 144 7.14 -9.53 -8.76
N PHE A 145 6.06 -10.30 -8.94
CA PHE A 145 5.93 -11.62 -8.33
C PHE A 145 7.03 -12.58 -8.80
N GLY A 146 7.34 -12.60 -10.11
CA GLY A 146 8.43 -13.41 -10.65
C GLY A 146 9.80 -12.99 -10.12
N ALA A 147 10.04 -11.67 -9.94
CA ALA A 147 11.26 -11.17 -9.34
C ALA A 147 11.39 -11.56 -7.86
N MET A 148 10.30 -11.47 -7.10
CA MET A 148 10.24 -11.96 -5.71
C MET A 148 10.54 -13.47 -5.64
N ALA A 149 9.93 -14.26 -6.52
CA ALA A 149 10.13 -15.70 -6.54
C ALA A 149 11.60 -16.09 -6.77
N ALA A 150 12.34 -15.33 -7.59
CA ALA A 150 13.77 -15.53 -7.83
C ALA A 150 14.66 -15.20 -6.62
N HIS A 151 14.11 -14.58 -5.57
CA HIS A 151 14.83 -14.23 -4.35
C HIS A 151 14.49 -15.16 -3.17
N ILE A 152 13.58 -16.13 -3.38
CA ILE A 152 13.25 -17.13 -2.35
C ILE A 152 14.51 -17.95 -2.05
N PRO A 153 14.86 -18.18 -0.76
CA PRO A 153 15.98 -19.03 -0.39
C PRO A 153 15.89 -20.45 -0.97
N ASP A 154 17.03 -21.11 -1.21
CA ASP A 154 17.06 -22.45 -1.78
C ASP A 154 16.24 -23.47 -0.95
N GLY A 155 15.28 -24.12 -1.62
CA GLY A 155 14.33 -25.04 -0.99
C GLY A 155 13.32 -24.36 -0.06
N GLY A 156 13.14 -23.05 -0.22
CA GLY A 156 12.22 -22.22 0.55
C GLY A 156 10.85 -22.07 -0.09
N SER A 157 10.00 -21.27 0.55
CA SER A 157 8.64 -20.91 0.09
C SER A 157 8.43 -19.40 0.28
N CYS A 158 7.31 -18.87 -0.19
CA CYS A 158 6.97 -17.47 0.05
C CYS A 158 5.62 -17.30 0.74
N LEU A 159 5.55 -16.27 1.57
CA LEU A 159 4.31 -15.76 2.14
C LEU A 159 4.00 -14.42 1.48
N VAL A 160 2.81 -14.29 0.89
CA VAL A 160 2.28 -13.01 0.42
C VAL A 160 1.25 -12.50 1.44
N VAL A 161 1.49 -11.32 2.03
CA VAL A 161 0.52 -10.61 2.88
C VAL A 161 0.00 -9.40 2.14
N TYR A 162 -1.32 -9.31 1.93
CA TYR A 162 -1.90 -8.20 1.16
C TYR A 162 -3.24 -7.72 1.70
N GLY A 163 -3.58 -6.48 1.36
CA GLY A 163 -4.88 -5.93 1.68
C GLY A 163 -4.97 -4.41 1.58
N PRO A 164 -6.19 -3.87 1.52
CA PRO A 164 -6.41 -2.45 1.75
C PRO A 164 -6.23 -2.13 3.23
N HIS A 165 -6.21 -0.84 3.53
CA HIS A 165 -6.18 -0.36 4.91
C HIS A 165 -7.25 0.69 5.20
N VAL A 166 -7.60 0.82 6.47
CA VAL A 166 -8.55 1.82 6.97
C VAL A 166 -8.10 2.34 8.33
N GLY A 167 -8.22 3.65 8.55
CA GLY A 167 -7.97 4.25 9.85
C GLY A 167 -9.20 4.20 10.75
N VAL A 168 -8.97 3.99 12.06
CA VAL A 168 -9.96 4.23 13.11
C VAL A 168 -9.35 5.18 14.13
N ASP A 169 -9.92 6.38 14.27
CA ASP A 169 -9.40 7.39 15.18
C ASP A 169 -9.75 7.12 16.66
N SER A 170 -9.22 7.94 17.57
CA SER A 170 -9.45 7.77 19.01
C SER A 170 -10.92 7.89 19.42
N THR A 171 -11.75 8.54 18.61
CA THR A 171 -13.21 8.65 18.82
C THR A 171 -13.95 7.41 18.32
N GLY A 172 -13.32 6.59 17.48
CA GLY A 172 -13.93 5.44 16.82
C GLY A 172 -14.45 5.77 15.42
N ALA A 173 -14.13 6.94 14.87
CA ALA A 173 -14.53 7.29 13.51
C ALA A 173 -13.69 6.50 12.49
N VAL A 174 -14.38 5.85 11.56
CA VAL A 174 -13.76 5.01 10.51
C VAL A 174 -13.42 5.85 9.28
N GLY A 175 -12.27 5.59 8.66
CA GLY A 175 -11.79 6.29 7.47
C GLY A 175 -10.83 7.44 7.77
N THR A 176 -10.40 7.58 9.03
CA THR A 176 -9.47 8.60 9.52
C THR A 176 -8.66 8.04 10.70
N VAL A 177 -7.46 8.57 10.92
CA VAL A 177 -6.63 8.25 12.09
C VAL A 177 -5.73 9.44 12.42
N GLU A 178 -5.44 9.67 13.70
CA GLU A 178 -4.52 10.71 14.13
C GLU A 178 -3.12 10.49 13.53
N ARG A 179 -2.55 11.55 12.94
CA ARG A 179 -1.22 11.51 12.31
C ARG A 179 -0.22 12.37 13.05
N ARG A 180 1.01 11.88 13.11
CA ARG A 180 2.12 12.56 13.81
C ARG A 180 2.28 14.00 13.34
N GLY A 181 2.25 14.94 14.29
CA GLY A 181 2.48 16.36 14.03
C GLY A 181 1.31 17.08 13.34
N ARG A 182 0.11 16.48 13.30
CA ARG A 182 -1.07 17.09 12.66
C ARG A 182 -2.23 17.20 13.63
N ALA A 183 -2.91 18.35 13.62
CA ALA A 183 -4.18 18.53 14.32
C ALA A 183 -5.33 17.74 13.65
N ASN A 184 -5.25 17.57 12.32
CA ASN A 184 -6.23 16.83 11.53
C ASN A 184 -5.55 15.66 10.81
N GLY A 185 -5.97 14.44 11.12
CA GLY A 185 -5.46 13.19 10.54
C GLY A 185 -5.75 13.04 9.05
N GLY A 186 -6.90 13.53 8.60
CA GLY A 186 -7.35 13.38 7.23
C GLY A 186 -7.77 11.93 6.91
N SER A 187 -8.02 11.66 5.63
CA SER A 187 -8.50 10.34 5.20
C SER A 187 -7.45 9.25 5.37
N CYS A 188 -7.91 8.05 5.72
CA CYS A 188 -7.11 6.84 5.83
C CYS A 188 -7.99 5.64 5.45
N CYS A 189 -7.86 5.03 4.27
CA CYS A 189 -6.90 5.29 3.19
C CYS A 189 -7.27 6.49 2.29
N GLY A 190 -6.35 7.44 2.08
CA GLY A 190 -6.60 8.61 1.23
C GLY A 190 -6.92 8.27 -0.23
N SER A 191 -6.15 7.36 -0.85
CA SER A 191 -6.38 6.89 -2.23
C SER A 191 -7.76 6.24 -2.39
N ALA A 192 -8.14 5.39 -1.43
CA ALA A 192 -9.41 4.68 -1.41
C ALA A 192 -10.59 5.65 -1.32
N VAL A 193 -10.53 6.62 -0.41
CA VAL A 193 -11.60 7.60 -0.20
C VAL A 193 -11.78 8.48 -1.44
N ALA A 194 -10.67 8.91 -2.06
CA ALA A 194 -10.72 9.65 -3.31
C ALA A 194 -11.35 8.82 -4.45
N ALA A 195 -10.95 7.56 -4.60
CA ALA A 195 -11.52 6.64 -5.58
C ALA A 195 -13.01 6.38 -5.34
N SER A 196 -13.42 6.21 -4.07
CA SER A 196 -14.83 6.04 -3.69
C SER A 196 -15.68 7.25 -4.06
N GLY A 197 -15.16 8.47 -3.84
CA GLY A 197 -15.82 9.71 -4.27
C GLY A 197 -16.02 9.76 -5.79
N TYR A 198 -14.96 9.52 -6.56
CA TYR A 198 -15.01 9.48 -8.02
C TYR A 198 -16.01 8.42 -8.54
N VAL A 199 -15.91 7.18 -8.04
CA VAL A 199 -16.79 6.07 -8.44
C VAL A 199 -18.25 6.39 -8.10
N GLY A 200 -18.51 7.01 -6.95
CA GLY A 200 -19.85 7.47 -6.58
C GLY A 200 -20.42 8.54 -7.51
N SER A 201 -19.60 9.51 -7.93
CA SER A 201 -20.01 10.52 -8.91
C SER A 201 -20.32 9.92 -10.29
N VAL A 202 -19.51 8.96 -10.75
CA VAL A 202 -19.79 8.25 -12.02
C VAL A 202 -21.09 7.46 -11.92
N PHE A 203 -21.31 6.74 -10.83
CA PHE A 203 -22.52 5.95 -10.62
C PHE A 203 -23.80 6.79 -10.62
N LYS A 204 -23.74 8.02 -10.08
CA LYS A 204 -24.88 8.95 -10.06
C LYS A 204 -25.09 9.71 -11.37
N GLY A 205 -24.16 9.59 -12.31
CA GLY A 205 -24.17 10.37 -13.56
C GLY A 205 -23.69 11.82 -13.38
N ASP A 206 -23.03 12.14 -12.26
CA ASP A 206 -22.46 13.47 -11.98
C ASP A 206 -21.06 13.64 -12.61
N ALA A 207 -20.42 12.55 -13.03
CA ALA A 207 -19.13 12.54 -13.70
C ALA A 207 -19.06 11.44 -14.78
N GLU A 208 -18.24 11.68 -15.80
CA GLU A 208 -17.93 10.67 -16.82
C GLU A 208 -16.81 9.75 -16.37
N LYS A 209 -16.80 8.51 -16.88
CA LYS A 209 -15.70 7.58 -16.64
C LYS A 209 -14.42 8.11 -17.29
N ALA A 210 -13.35 8.23 -16.50
CA ALA A 210 -12.02 8.62 -16.98
C ALA A 210 -11.50 7.68 -18.08
N ALA A 211 -10.84 8.27 -19.08
CA ALA A 211 -10.10 7.52 -20.10
C ALA A 211 -8.82 6.91 -19.51
N LEU A 212 -8.28 5.89 -20.17
CA LEU A 212 -6.99 5.31 -19.81
C LEU A 212 -5.90 6.41 -19.84
N PRO A 213 -5.05 6.52 -18.81
CA PRO A 213 -4.00 7.53 -18.77
C PRO A 213 -2.97 7.28 -19.88
N GLU A 214 -2.48 8.37 -20.49
CA GLU A 214 -1.47 8.31 -21.57
C GLU A 214 -0.04 8.13 -21.02
N ASP A 215 0.18 8.47 -19.75
CA ASP A 215 1.47 8.37 -19.07
C ASP A 215 1.33 7.78 -17.64
N ALA A 216 2.47 7.67 -16.95
CA ALA A 216 2.55 7.04 -15.63
C ALA A 216 2.30 7.99 -14.45
N LEU A 217 2.08 9.30 -14.68
CA LEU A 217 2.11 10.33 -13.65
C LEU A 217 1.13 10.07 -12.49
N ASP A 218 -0.10 9.66 -12.83
CA ASP A 218 -1.14 9.32 -11.85
C ASP A 218 -1.88 8.02 -12.21
N ALA A 219 -1.20 7.13 -12.94
CA ALA A 219 -1.81 5.92 -13.47
C ALA A 219 -2.31 4.97 -12.36
N GLN A 220 -1.64 4.90 -11.21
CA GLN A 220 -2.08 4.06 -10.10
C GLN A 220 -3.46 4.50 -9.59
N GLN A 221 -3.69 5.79 -9.37
CA GLN A 221 -4.98 6.28 -8.86
C GLN A 221 -6.11 6.03 -9.87
N TYR A 222 -5.83 6.17 -11.17
CA TYR A 222 -6.76 5.75 -12.22
C TYR A 222 -7.16 4.27 -12.08
N PHE A 223 -6.20 3.38 -11.88
CA PHE A 223 -6.47 1.95 -11.74
C PHE A 223 -7.21 1.62 -10.44
N VAL A 224 -6.90 2.29 -9.33
CA VAL A 224 -7.69 2.17 -8.08
C VAL A 224 -9.16 2.49 -8.34
N GLY A 225 -9.46 3.64 -8.95
CA GLY A 225 -10.83 4.03 -9.28
C GLY A 225 -11.51 3.10 -10.28
N SER A 226 -10.78 2.63 -11.29
CA SER A 226 -11.29 1.72 -12.32
C SER A 226 -11.63 0.34 -11.76
N MET A 227 -10.80 -0.21 -10.87
CA MET A 227 -11.03 -1.50 -10.23
C MET A 227 -12.09 -1.44 -9.11
N LEU A 228 -12.30 -0.27 -8.51
CA LEU A 228 -13.37 -0.06 -7.53
C LEU A 228 -14.74 0.20 -8.19
N MET A 229 -14.77 0.58 -9.47
CA MET A 229 -15.99 0.91 -10.22
C MET A 229 -17.10 -0.16 -10.14
N PRO A 230 -16.82 -1.47 -10.23
CA PRO A 230 -17.86 -2.51 -10.11
C PRO A 230 -18.58 -2.52 -8.76
N TYR A 231 -18.01 -1.89 -7.73
CA TYR A 231 -18.54 -1.85 -6.37
C TYR A 231 -19.31 -0.56 -6.07
N ALA A 232 -19.55 0.31 -7.06
CA ALA A 232 -20.16 1.63 -6.85
C ALA A 232 -21.53 1.57 -6.17
N GLU A 233 -22.42 0.69 -6.65
CA GLU A 233 -23.76 0.50 -6.09
C GLU A 233 -23.69 0.00 -4.64
N ARG A 234 -22.82 -0.98 -4.36
CA ARG A 234 -22.57 -1.50 -3.01
C ARG A 234 -22.13 -0.39 -2.06
N LEU A 235 -21.19 0.45 -2.50
CA LEU A 235 -20.69 1.56 -1.69
C LEU A 235 -21.76 2.65 -1.49
N ASP A 236 -22.57 2.95 -2.50
CA ASP A 236 -23.63 3.96 -2.38
C ASP A 236 -24.76 3.51 -1.46
N ALA A 237 -25.07 2.20 -1.45
CA ALA A 237 -26.10 1.61 -0.60
C ALA A 237 -25.64 1.33 0.85
N ALA A 238 -24.34 1.44 1.15
CA ALA A 238 -23.78 1.11 2.46
C ALA A 238 -24.23 2.11 3.55
N GLU A 239 -24.69 1.59 4.68
CA GLU A 239 -25.04 2.40 5.87
C GLU A 239 -23.81 3.14 6.41
N GLU A 240 -22.68 2.44 6.51
CA GLU A 240 -21.39 3.00 6.91
C GLU A 240 -20.37 2.85 5.78
N LYS A 241 -20.40 3.76 4.81
CA LYS A 241 -19.53 3.71 3.61
C LYS A 241 -18.04 3.56 3.92
N MET A 242 -17.51 4.23 4.94
CA MET A 242 -16.08 4.13 5.31
C MET A 242 -15.70 2.77 5.90
N LYS A 243 -16.67 2.08 6.51
CA LYS A 243 -16.50 0.70 6.97
C LYS A 243 -16.60 -0.28 5.81
N GLU A 244 -17.47 -0.02 4.84
CA GLU A 244 -17.67 -0.88 3.66
C GLU A 244 -16.53 -0.79 2.63
N LEU A 245 -15.95 0.41 2.48
CA LEU A 245 -14.89 0.70 1.52
C LEU A 245 -13.70 -0.28 1.53
N PRO A 246 -13.08 -0.61 2.68
CA PRO A 246 -12.00 -1.58 2.70
C PRO A 246 -12.43 -2.99 2.29
N TYR A 247 -13.68 -3.41 2.52
CA TYR A 247 -14.17 -4.71 2.03
C TYR A 247 -14.33 -4.74 0.51
N ALA A 248 -14.90 -3.67 -0.08
CA ALA A 248 -15.00 -3.55 -1.53
C ALA A 248 -13.63 -3.53 -2.21
N LEU A 249 -12.65 -2.84 -1.61
CA LEU A 249 -11.28 -2.85 -2.08
C LEU A 249 -10.61 -4.21 -1.94
N TYR A 250 -10.85 -4.91 -0.84
CA TYR A 250 -10.30 -6.24 -0.62
C TYR A 250 -10.75 -7.21 -1.72
N ASP A 251 -12.03 -7.18 -2.10
CA ASP A 251 -12.54 -8.01 -3.20
C ASP A 251 -11.83 -7.68 -4.53
N ALA A 252 -11.69 -6.39 -4.85
CA ALA A 252 -10.99 -5.94 -6.06
C ALA A 252 -9.49 -6.33 -6.06
N GLN A 253 -8.83 -6.23 -4.92
CA GLN A 253 -7.43 -6.61 -4.75
C GLN A 253 -7.23 -8.12 -4.82
N THR A 254 -8.16 -8.89 -4.25
CA THR A 254 -8.16 -10.35 -4.29
C THR A 254 -8.26 -10.85 -5.72
N GLU A 255 -9.09 -10.23 -6.56
CA GLU A 255 -9.17 -10.56 -7.98
C GLU A 255 -7.82 -10.34 -8.69
N LEU A 256 -7.18 -9.18 -8.48
CA LEU A 256 -5.89 -8.89 -9.12
C LEU A 256 -4.77 -9.79 -8.57
N MET A 257 -4.73 -10.03 -7.26
CA MET A 257 -3.75 -10.92 -6.64
C MET A 257 -3.90 -12.35 -7.16
N GLY A 258 -5.12 -12.88 -7.24
CA GLY A 258 -5.40 -14.20 -7.80
C GLY A 258 -4.89 -14.34 -9.23
N ARG A 259 -5.13 -13.33 -10.08
CA ARG A 259 -4.61 -13.30 -11.47
C ARG A 259 -3.08 -13.26 -11.54
N ILE A 260 -2.43 -12.62 -10.57
CA ILE A 260 -0.96 -12.58 -10.49
C ILE A 260 -0.41 -13.95 -10.08
N VAL A 261 -0.97 -14.58 -9.05
CA VAL A 261 -0.55 -15.90 -8.58
C VAL A 261 -0.82 -16.97 -9.64
N GLU A 262 -1.98 -16.95 -10.30
CA GLU A 262 -2.28 -17.87 -11.42
C GLU A 262 -1.28 -17.71 -12.57
N LYS A 263 -0.91 -16.47 -12.90
CA LYS A 263 0.00 -16.20 -14.03
C LYS A 263 1.46 -16.48 -13.71
N SER A 264 1.90 -16.24 -12.48
CA SER A 264 3.32 -16.21 -12.11
C SER A 264 3.70 -17.21 -11.01
N GLY A 265 2.76 -17.99 -10.46
CA GLY A 265 3.03 -18.98 -9.40
C GLY A 265 4.06 -20.02 -9.81
N GLY A 266 4.11 -20.35 -11.12
CA GLY A 266 5.15 -21.14 -11.78
C GLY A 266 6.60 -20.70 -11.53
N ALA A 267 6.82 -19.45 -11.09
CA ALA A 267 8.15 -18.94 -10.79
C ALA A 267 8.70 -19.44 -9.44
N VAL A 268 7.83 -19.90 -8.54
CA VAL A 268 8.22 -20.48 -7.25
C VAL A 268 8.63 -21.94 -7.50
N ALA A 269 9.92 -22.20 -7.71
CA ALA A 269 10.40 -23.47 -8.26
C ALA A 269 10.02 -24.72 -7.43
N ASP A 270 10.63 -24.86 -6.25
CA ASP A 270 10.52 -26.06 -5.41
C ASP A 270 9.62 -25.86 -4.18
N GLY A 271 9.10 -24.65 -4.00
CA GLY A 271 8.34 -24.22 -2.83
C GLY A 271 6.84 -24.13 -3.07
N THR A 272 6.14 -23.57 -2.08
CA THR A 272 4.73 -23.20 -2.18
C THR A 272 4.55 -21.70 -1.96
N THR A 273 3.39 -21.18 -2.32
CA THR A 273 3.00 -19.79 -2.04
C THR A 273 1.84 -19.78 -1.05
N ALA A 274 2.07 -19.30 0.17
CA ALA A 274 1.00 -18.99 1.10
C ALA A 274 0.54 -17.55 0.86
N VAL A 275 -0.77 -17.33 0.75
CA VAL A 275 -1.36 -16.02 0.43
C VAL A 275 -2.36 -15.65 1.52
N LEU A 276 -1.99 -14.70 2.37
CA LEU A 276 -2.81 -14.12 3.43
C LEU A 276 -3.39 -12.78 2.97
N GLY A 277 -4.70 -12.76 2.78
CA GLY A 277 -5.45 -11.56 2.42
C GLY A 277 -6.32 -11.07 3.56
N GLY A 278 -6.40 -9.76 3.75
CA GLY A 278 -7.26 -9.17 4.76
C GLY A 278 -7.36 -7.65 4.69
N ILE A 279 -7.79 -7.03 5.78
CA ILE A 279 -7.88 -5.56 5.91
C ILE A 279 -6.95 -5.12 7.02
N GLN A 280 -6.00 -4.25 6.73
CA GLN A 280 -5.17 -3.59 7.74
C GLN A 280 -5.96 -2.44 8.39
N ILE A 281 -5.90 -2.33 9.71
CA ILE A 281 -6.66 -1.35 10.49
C ILE A 281 -5.66 -0.52 11.31
N ASN A 282 -5.49 0.74 10.93
CA ASN A 282 -4.55 1.65 11.57
C ASN A 282 -5.23 2.40 12.70
N THR A 283 -4.54 2.48 13.84
CA THR A 283 -5.06 2.99 15.10
C THR A 283 -4.27 4.20 15.59
N PRO A 284 -4.77 4.93 16.61
CA PRO A 284 -4.08 6.12 17.09
C PRO A 284 -2.71 5.79 17.69
N PRO A 285 -1.76 6.74 17.69
CA PRO A 285 -0.46 6.56 18.32
C PRO A 285 -0.56 6.04 19.77
N GLY A 286 0.23 5.00 20.09
CA GLY A 286 0.24 4.35 21.41
C GLY A 286 -0.75 3.17 21.54
N TYR A 287 -1.48 2.85 20.48
CA TYR A 287 -2.32 1.66 20.38
C TYR A 287 -1.74 0.67 19.36
N SER A 288 -2.08 -0.60 19.53
CA SER A 288 -1.72 -1.64 18.58
C SER A 288 -2.55 -1.51 17.30
N ASP A 289 -1.90 -1.58 16.15
CA ASP A 289 -2.59 -1.79 14.88
C ASP A 289 -3.13 -3.21 14.78
N TYR A 290 -4.15 -3.37 13.93
CA TYR A 290 -4.85 -4.62 13.74
C TYR A 290 -4.86 -5.03 12.27
N PHE A 291 -5.14 -6.30 12.04
CA PHE A 291 -5.41 -6.86 10.73
C PHE A 291 -6.61 -7.79 10.83
N LEU A 292 -7.56 -7.69 9.90
CA LEU A 292 -8.68 -8.62 9.79
C LEU A 292 -8.38 -9.65 8.69
N PRO A 293 -7.98 -10.89 9.02
CA PRO A 293 -7.78 -11.94 8.02
C PRO A 293 -9.12 -12.30 7.36
N LEU A 294 -9.15 -12.33 6.03
CA LEU A 294 -10.33 -12.69 5.23
C LEU A 294 -10.09 -13.91 4.34
N SER A 295 -8.84 -14.18 3.96
CA SER A 295 -8.43 -15.44 3.33
C SER A 295 -7.02 -15.82 3.74
N PHE A 296 -6.74 -17.12 3.85
CA PHE A 296 -5.37 -17.62 3.98
C PHE A 296 -5.24 -18.93 3.22
N LYS A 297 -4.59 -18.88 2.06
CA LYS A 297 -4.63 -19.96 1.07
C LYS A 297 -3.24 -20.41 0.68
N LEU A 298 -3.06 -21.72 0.58
CA LEU A 298 -1.83 -22.33 0.08
C LEU A 298 -1.97 -22.64 -1.42
N HIS A 299 -0.96 -22.27 -2.19
CA HIS A 299 -0.85 -22.56 -3.62
C HIS A 299 0.40 -23.39 -3.90
N ASP A 300 0.29 -24.32 -4.84
CA ASP A 300 1.44 -25.08 -5.33
C ASP A 300 2.34 -24.23 -6.25
N ASN A 301 3.42 -24.85 -6.74
CA ASN A 301 4.36 -24.26 -7.68
C ASN A 301 3.81 -24.11 -9.11
N GLU A 302 2.54 -24.40 -9.36
CA GLU A 302 1.85 -24.05 -10.61
C GLU A 302 0.91 -22.85 -10.41
N GLY A 303 0.90 -22.26 -9.21
CA GLY A 303 0.00 -21.16 -8.85
C GLY A 303 -1.43 -21.61 -8.59
N LYS A 304 -1.68 -22.92 -8.47
CA LYS A 304 -3.00 -23.46 -8.21
C LYS A 304 -3.24 -23.54 -6.70
N GLU A 305 -4.40 -23.06 -6.28
CA GLU A 305 -4.86 -23.21 -4.90
C GLU A 305 -5.01 -24.70 -4.55
N VAL A 306 -4.34 -25.13 -3.47
CA VAL A 306 -4.36 -26.51 -2.99
C VAL A 306 -5.08 -26.68 -1.66
N GLU A 307 -5.08 -25.64 -0.81
CA GLU A 307 -5.66 -25.72 0.52
C GLU A 307 -6.06 -24.34 1.04
N ASP A 308 -7.23 -24.24 1.69
CA ASP A 308 -7.56 -23.13 2.58
C ASP A 308 -7.00 -23.46 3.98
N ILE A 309 -6.04 -22.66 4.42
CA ILE A 309 -5.30 -22.84 5.67
C ILE A 309 -5.74 -21.83 6.73
N MET A 310 -6.84 -21.10 6.49
CA MET A 310 -7.41 -20.18 7.44
C MET A 310 -7.89 -20.93 8.69
N TRP A 311 -7.33 -20.60 9.85
CA TRP A 311 -7.64 -21.23 11.14
C TRP A 311 -7.33 -22.74 11.23
N ALA A 312 -6.42 -23.24 10.38
CA ALA A 312 -5.96 -24.63 10.35
C ALA A 312 -4.94 -24.95 11.46
#